data_AF-A0A1U6H4F9-F1
#
_entry.id   AF-A0A1U6H4F9-F1
#
_cell.length_a   1.000
_cell.length_b   1.000
_cell.length_c   1.000
_cell.angle_alpha   90.00
_cell.angle_beta   90.00
_cell.angle_gamma   90.00
#
_symmetry.space_group_name_H-M   'P 1'
#
loop_
_entity.id
_entity.type
_entity.pdbx_description
1 polymer ?
#
loop_
_entity_poly.entity_id
_entity_poly.type
_entity_poly.pdbx_seq_one_letter_code
_entity_poly.pdbx_strand_id
1 'polypeptide(L)'
;MQVIRTVLWIALTAILVAFIAMNWTKVPVNFWPLDDGNYVHFEWPVGVVALLFFLLGMLPVWLYLRAVRWRLTRRIASLENSIRASSMPSMTSQPGDTPLAAEPLDTPTPTPSPEA
;
A
#
# COMPACT_ATOMS: atom_id res chain seq x y z
N MET A 1 -2.91 -12.34 -19.25
CA MET A 1 -3.39 -11.13 -18.55
C MET A 1 -2.71 -9.83 -19.00
N GLN A 2 -1.38 -9.81 -19.21
CA GLN A 2 -0.68 -8.59 -19.57
C GLN A 2 -1.05 -8.08 -20.97
N VAL A 3 -1.14 -8.96 -21.97
CA VAL A 3 -1.58 -8.59 -23.34
C VAL A 3 -2.99 -8.00 -23.33
N ILE A 4 -3.95 -8.66 -22.68
CA ILE A 4 -5.34 -8.16 -22.56
C ILE A 4 -5.36 -6.77 -21.91
N ARG A 5 -4.62 -6.59 -20.81
CA ARG A 5 -4.50 -5.29 -20.14
C ARG A 5 -3.91 -4.23 -21.07
N THR A 6 -2.86 -4.55 -21.83
CA THR A 6 -2.22 -3.63 -22.77
C THR A 6 -3.17 -3.25 -23.92
N VAL A 7 -3.85 -4.22 -24.51
CA VAL A 7 -4.84 -3.98 -25.58
C VAL A 7 -5.98 -3.08 -25.08
N LEU A 8 -6.47 -3.32 -23.86
CA LEU A 8 -7.51 -2.49 -23.25
C LEU A 8 -7.03 -1.05 -23.03
N TRP A 9 -5.79 -0.87 -22.54
CA TRP A 9 -5.22 0.47 -22.40
C TRP A 9 -5.02 1.18 -23.73
N ILE A 10 -4.59 0.46 -24.78
CA ILE A 10 -4.45 1.00 -26.14
C ILE A 10 -5.82 1.42 -26.69
N ALA A 11 -6.85 0.59 -26.52
CA ALA A 11 -8.19 0.92 -26.97
C ALA A 11 -8.74 2.15 -26.22
N LEU A 12 -8.53 2.22 -24.90
CA LEU A 12 -8.94 3.34 -24.07
C LEU A 12 -8.24 4.64 -24.50
N THR A 13 -6.93 4.63 -24.71
CA THR A 13 -6.19 5.82 -25.17
C THR A 13 -6.60 6.22 -26.58
N ALA A 14 -6.83 5.28 -27.49
CA ALA A 14 -7.33 5.59 -28.83
C ALA A 14 -8.69 6.29 -28.78
N ILE A 15 -9.63 5.80 -27.97
CA ILE A 15 -10.95 6.44 -27.76
C ILE A 15 -10.78 7.85 -27.18
N LEU A 16 -9.90 8.02 -26.19
CA LEU A 16 -9.65 9.32 -25.56
C LEU A 16 -9.09 10.33 -26.56
N VAL A 17 -8.11 9.94 -27.36
CA VAL A 17 -7.50 10.79 -28.40
C VAL A 17 -8.53 11.15 -29.46
N ALA A 18 -9.32 10.18 -29.94
CA ALA A 18 -10.39 10.43 -30.90
C ALA A 18 -11.43 11.40 -30.34
N PHE A 19 -11.82 11.24 -29.07
CA PHE A 19 -12.74 12.16 -28.39
C PHE A 19 -12.18 13.58 -28.31
N ILE A 20 -10.89 13.76 -27.95
CA ILE A 20 -10.25 15.07 -27.91
C ILE A 20 -10.21 15.69 -29.31
N ALA A 21 -9.83 14.92 -30.33
CA ALA A 21 -9.74 15.39 -31.71
C ALA A 21 -11.12 15.79 -32.28
N MET A 22 -12.16 14.99 -32.04
CA MET A 22 -13.53 15.30 -32.48
C MET A 22 -14.12 16.52 -31.75
N ASN A 23 -13.74 16.73 -30.48
CA ASN A 23 -14.21 17.85 -29.67
C ASN A 23 -13.19 19.00 -29.62
N TRP A 24 -12.40 19.18 -30.69
CA TRP A 24 -11.46 20.30 -30.83
C TRP A 24 -12.17 21.57 -31.29
N THR A 25 -13.22 21.95 -30.57
CA THR A 25 -13.93 23.21 -30.77
C THR A 25 -13.50 24.19 -29.69
N LYS A 26 -13.10 25.39 -30.12
CA LYS A 26 -12.81 26.49 -29.21
C LYS A 26 -14.12 27.14 -28.82
N VAL A 27 -14.45 27.10 -27.54
CA VAL A 27 -15.65 27.77 -27.02
C VAL A 27 -15.20 28.95 -26.16
N PRO A 28 -15.70 30.17 -26.41
CA PRO A 28 -15.40 31.30 -25.55
C PRO A 28 -16.04 31.07 -24.18
N VAL A 29 -15.20 31.01 -23.14
CA VAL A 29 -15.66 30.97 -21.75
C VAL A 29 -15.56 32.39 -21.17
N ASN A 30 -16.64 32.86 -20.55
CA ASN A 30 -16.71 34.16 -19.90
C ASN A 30 -16.07 34.06 -18.51
N PHE A 31 -14.87 34.61 -18.35
CA PHE A 31 -14.13 34.52 -17.09
C PHE A 31 -14.51 35.62 -16.10
N TRP A 32 -14.57 36.86 -16.56
CA TRP A 32 -14.77 38.01 -15.69
C TRP A 32 -15.55 39.13 -16.39
N PRO A 33 -16.60 39.69 -15.77
CA PRO A 33 -17.25 40.90 -16.26
C PRO A 33 -16.34 42.11 -16.06
N LEU A 34 -16.05 42.84 -17.13
CA LEU A 34 -15.41 44.15 -17.06
C LEU A 34 -16.48 45.22 -16.83
N ASP A 35 -16.06 46.34 -16.22
CA ASP A 35 -16.93 47.48 -15.88
C ASP A 35 -17.67 48.08 -17.10
N ASP A 36 -17.15 47.86 -18.32
CA ASP A 36 -17.78 48.27 -19.59
C ASP A 36 -18.87 47.30 -20.09
N GLY A 37 -19.25 46.29 -19.30
CA GLY A 37 -20.24 45.26 -19.69
C GLY A 37 -19.71 44.21 -20.67
N ASN A 38 -18.40 44.22 -20.95
CA ASN A 38 -17.73 43.22 -21.77
C ASN A 38 -17.16 42.10 -20.90
N TYR A 39 -17.00 40.88 -21.43
CA TYR A 39 -16.36 39.78 -20.70
C TYR A 39 -14.97 39.51 -21.26
N VAL A 40 -14.03 39.17 -20.39
CA VAL A 40 -12.79 38.52 -20.86
C VAL A 40 -13.16 37.13 -21.36
N HIS A 41 -13.12 36.97 -22.68
CA HIS A 41 -13.30 35.69 -23.35
C HIS A 41 -11.96 34.96 -23.42
N PHE A 42 -11.90 33.75 -22.88
CA PHE A 42 -10.79 32.85 -23.16
C PHE A 42 -11.31 31.65 -23.92
N GLU A 43 -10.68 31.40 -25.08
CA GLU A 43 -11.03 30.30 -25.96
C GLU A 43 -10.34 29.01 -25.48
N TRP A 44 -11.02 28.24 -24.62
CA TRP A 44 -10.53 26.92 -24.21
C TRP A 44 -11.05 25.83 -25.16
N PRO A 45 -10.20 24.89 -25.62
CA PRO A 45 -10.67 23.72 -26.35
C PRO A 45 -11.52 22.84 -25.45
N VAL A 46 -12.75 22.53 -25.87
CA VAL A 46 -13.70 21.70 -25.10
C VAL A 46 -13.11 20.32 -24.77
N GLY A 47 -12.36 19.74 -25.70
CA GLY A 47 -11.67 18.46 -25.49
C GLY A 47 -10.71 18.46 -24.30
N VAL A 48 -10.01 19.57 -24.00
CA VAL A 48 -9.08 19.66 -22.86
C VAL A 48 -9.86 19.70 -21.54
N VAL A 49 -10.94 20.47 -21.50
CA VAL A 49 -11.81 20.58 -20.33
C VAL A 49 -12.44 19.22 -20.01
N ALA A 50 -12.99 18.55 -21.03
CA ALA A 50 -13.57 17.22 -20.87
C ALA A 50 -12.54 16.17 -20.44
N LEU A 51 -11.32 16.23 -20.96
CA LEU A 51 -10.22 15.36 -20.51
C LEU A 51 -9.89 15.60 -19.04
N LEU A 52 -9.81 16.87 -18.61
CA LEU A 52 -9.54 17.22 -17.22
C LEU A 52 -10.62 16.67 -16.28
N PHE A 53 -11.90 16.83 -16.62
CA PHE A 53 -13.00 16.27 -15.82
C PHE A 53 -13.00 14.75 -15.83
N PHE A 54 -12.69 14.11 -16.96
CA PHE A 54 -12.56 12.66 -17.05
C PHE A 54 -11.44 12.16 -16.14
N LEU A 55 -10.27 12.79 -16.18
CA LEU A 55 -9.17 12.49 -15.26
C LEU A 55 -9.59 12.76 -13.82
N LEU A 56 -10.18 13.90 -13.50
CA LEU A 56 -10.61 14.23 -12.14
C LEU A 56 -11.63 13.23 -11.57
N GLY A 57 -12.51 12.68 -12.39
CA GLY A 57 -13.44 11.62 -11.98
C GLY A 57 -12.76 10.25 -11.82
N MET A 58 -11.85 9.90 -12.73
CA MET A 58 -11.25 8.57 -12.79
C MET A 58 -10.02 8.40 -11.87
N LEU A 59 -9.16 9.43 -11.75
CA LEU A 59 -7.95 9.39 -10.94
C LEU A 59 -8.21 9.00 -9.47
N PRO A 60 -9.15 9.65 -8.73
CA PRO A 60 -9.32 9.37 -7.31
C PRO A 60 -9.79 7.94 -7.07
N VAL A 61 -10.72 7.44 -7.89
CA VAL A 61 -11.20 6.06 -7.80
C VAL A 61 -10.09 5.07 -8.15
N TRP A 62 -9.33 5.33 -9.21
CA TRP A 62 -8.23 4.48 -9.64
C TRP A 62 -7.12 4.40 -8.57
N LEU A 63 -6.74 5.54 -7.98
CA LEU A 63 -5.73 5.60 -6.93
C LEU A 63 -6.17 4.84 -5.68
N TYR A 64 -7.44 5.01 -5.28
CA TYR A 64 -8.03 4.32 -4.15
C TYR A 64 -7.99 2.80 -4.34
N LEU A 65 -8.51 2.30 -5.46
CA LEU A 65 -8.52 0.87 -5.78
C LEU A 65 -7.09 0.30 -5.85
N ARG A 66 -6.15 1.08 -6.38
CA ARG A 66 -4.73 0.71 -6.43
C ARG A 66 -4.12 0.60 -5.03
N ALA A 67 -4.40 1.54 -4.14
CA ALA A 67 -3.93 1.52 -2.75
C ALA A 67 -4.50 0.34 -1.96
N VAL A 68 -5.81 0.09 -2.10
CA VAL A 68 -6.48 -1.07 -1.49
C VAL A 68 -5.81 -2.36 -1.94
N ARG A 69 -5.65 -2.57 -3.25
CA ARG A 69 -4.99 -3.76 -3.79
C ARG A 69 -3.56 -3.93 -3.25
N TRP A 70 -2.79 -2.85 -3.18
CA TRP A 70 -1.43 -2.88 -2.62
C TRP A 70 -1.41 -3.28 -1.14
N ARG A 71 -2.32 -2.73 -0.33
CA ARG A 71 -2.47 -3.05 1.10
C ARG A 71 -2.85 -4.52 1.30
N LEU A 72 -3.79 -5.04 0.53
CA LEU A 72 -4.20 -6.45 0.59
C LEU A 72 -3.05 -7.38 0.24
N THR A 73 -2.30 -7.10 -0.84
CA THR A 73 -1.14 -7.92 -1.22
C THR A 73 -0.07 -7.94 -0.13
N ARG A 74 0.23 -6.79 0.51
CA ARG A 74 1.17 -6.75 1.65
C ARG A 74 0.68 -7.56 2.86
N ARG A 75 -0.60 -7.45 3.19
CA ARG A 75 -1.18 -8.18 4.32
C ARG A 75 -1.11 -9.70 4.10
N ILE A 76 -1.45 -10.16 2.90
CA ILE A 76 -1.34 -11.57 2.51
C ILE A 76 0.11 -12.05 2.66
N ALA A 77 1.08 -11.31 2.12
CA ALA A 77 2.50 -11.67 2.24
C ALA A 77 2.97 -11.77 3.70
N SER A 78 2.51 -10.86 4.57
CA SER A 78 2.82 -10.91 6.00
C SER A 78 2.23 -12.14 6.68
N LEU A 79 0.98 -12.50 6.36
CA LEU A 79 0.30 -13.68 6.92
C LEU A 79 0.97 -14.98 6.46
N GLU A 80 1.35 -15.04 5.19
CA GLU A 80 2.11 -16.18 4.66
C GLU A 80 3.47 -16.32 5.36
N ASN A 81 4.16 -15.20 5.62
CA ASN A 81 5.44 -15.23 6.33
C ASN A 81 5.30 -15.66 7.79
N SER A 82 4.25 -15.21 8.51
CA SER A 82 3.99 -15.66 9.88
C SER A 82 3.65 -17.15 9.94
N ILE A 83 2.87 -17.66 8.98
CA ILE A 83 2.57 -19.10 8.89
C ILE A 83 3.85 -19.90 8.61
N ARG A 84 4.70 -19.44 7.68
CA ARG A 84 6.01 -20.06 7.41
C ARG A 84 6.91 -20.06 8.65
N ALA A 85 7.05 -18.93 9.32
CA ALA A 85 7.87 -18.82 10.54
C ALA A 85 7.34 -19.71 11.67
N SER A 86 6.01 -19.83 11.82
CA SER A 86 5.39 -20.66 12.85
C SER A 86 5.36 -22.16 12.52
N SER A 87 5.60 -22.54 11.26
CA SER A 87 5.68 -23.94 10.81
C SER A 87 7.11 -24.44 10.65
N MET A 88 8.12 -23.56 10.77
CA MET A 88 9.51 -23.98 10.90
C MET A 88 9.75 -24.45 12.34
N PRO A 89 10.11 -25.73 12.57
CA PRO A 89 10.51 -26.18 13.89
C PRO A 89 11.76 -25.41 14.33
N SER A 90 11.67 -24.79 15.51
CA SER A 90 12.79 -24.14 16.20
C SER A 90 13.97 -25.13 16.31
N MET A 91 14.96 -25.01 15.43
CA MET A 91 16.29 -25.60 15.62
C MET A 91 17.07 -24.73 16.62
N THR A 92 16.57 -24.65 17.84
CA THR A 92 17.34 -24.20 19.01
C THR A 92 16.78 -24.93 20.22
N SER A 93 17.02 -26.24 20.24
CA SER A 93 17.22 -26.96 21.48
C SER A 93 18.73 -27.17 21.56
N GLN A 94 19.43 -26.36 22.36
CA GLN A 94 20.72 -26.76 22.91
C GLN A 94 20.39 -27.44 24.24
N PRO A 95 20.43 -28.77 24.36
CA PRO A 95 20.40 -29.43 25.66
C PRO A 95 21.83 -29.38 26.21
N GLY A 96 22.06 -28.54 27.20
CA GLY A 96 23.38 -28.45 27.82
C GLY A 96 23.54 -27.28 28.77
N ASP A 97 22.67 -27.19 29.78
CA ASP A 97 23.03 -26.62 31.08
C ASP A 97 22.18 -27.33 32.12
N THR A 98 22.58 -28.55 32.42
CA THR A 98 22.24 -29.21 33.68
C THR A 98 23.24 -28.68 34.72
N PRO A 99 22.82 -27.93 35.75
CA PRO A 99 23.66 -27.74 36.91
C PRO A 99 23.80 -29.12 37.56
N LEU A 100 24.92 -29.79 37.27
CA LEU A 100 25.33 -31.01 37.97
C LEU A 100 25.43 -30.64 39.45
N ALA A 101 24.52 -31.22 40.23
CA ALA A 101 24.62 -31.32 41.66
C ALA A 101 26.01 -31.90 41.99
N ALA A 102 26.88 -31.06 42.56
CA ALA A 102 28.06 -31.50 43.26
C ALA A 102 27.64 -31.83 44.69
N GLU A 103 27.34 -33.10 44.94
CA GLU A 103 27.41 -33.64 46.30
C GLU A 103 28.18 -34.95 46.25
N PRO A 104 29.30 -35.02 46.99
CA PRO A 104 29.51 -36.16 47.85
C PRO A 104 29.85 -35.70 49.28
N LEU A 105 28.92 -36.04 50.19
CA LEU A 105 29.13 -36.68 51.49
C LEU A 105 30.55 -36.67 52.07
N ASP A 106 30.71 -35.99 53.21
CA ASP A 106 31.40 -36.54 54.38
C ASP A 106 30.88 -35.89 55.68
N THR A 107 30.27 -36.72 56.52
CA THR A 107 29.87 -36.42 57.91
C THR A 107 30.90 -37.10 58.82
N PRO A 108 31.37 -36.41 59.89
CA PRO A 108 30.95 -36.83 61.22
C PRO A 108 30.58 -35.63 62.10
N THR A 109 29.33 -35.53 62.58
CA THR A 109 28.84 -35.87 63.94
C THR A 109 29.38 -34.95 65.07
N PRO A 110 28.65 -34.80 66.19
CA PRO A 110 28.14 -33.53 66.67
C PRO A 110 28.96 -33.02 67.86
N THR A 111 28.79 -31.75 68.24
CA THR A 111 29.08 -31.35 69.61
C THR A 111 28.04 -30.34 70.06
N PRO A 112 27.19 -30.71 71.04
CA PRO A 112 26.33 -29.77 71.73
C PRO A 112 27.14 -29.11 72.85
N SER A 113 26.96 -27.82 73.09
CA SER A 113 27.32 -27.20 74.36
C SER A 113 26.85 -25.74 74.45
N PRO A 114 26.68 -25.19 75.65
CA PRO A 114 25.35 -24.85 76.15
C PRO A 114 25.19 -23.34 76.42
N GLU A 115 23.93 -22.94 76.54
CA GLU A 115 23.35 -22.05 77.55
C GLU A 115 24.21 -20.90 78.15
N ALA A 116 23.70 -19.67 78.00
CA ALA A 116 23.51 -18.69 79.08
C ALA A 116 22.45 -17.65 78.70
#